data_AF-A0A1F8UM53-F1
#
_entry.id   AF-A0A1F8UM53-F1
#
_cell.length_a   1.000
_cell.length_b   1.000
_cell.length_c   1.000
_cell.angle_alpha   90.00
_cell.angle_beta   90.00
_cell.angle_gamma   90.00
#
_symmetry.space_group_name_H-M   'P 1'
#
loop_
_entity.id
_entity.type
_entity.pdbx_description
1 polymer ?
#
loop_
_entity_poly.entity_id
_entity_poly.type
_entity_poly.pdbx_seq_one_letter_code
_entity_poly.pdbx_strand_id
1 'polypeptide(L)' 'MDINEVVLKTMTESNNPLKAGEIAELAGIDKKEVDKAIKVLKNEGKVISPKVCYYTIKQ' A
#
# COMPACT_ATOMS: atom_id res chain seq x y z
N MET A 1 -0.80 0.47 16.42
CA MET A 1 -1.04 1.18 15.15
C MET A 1 -0.39 0.34 14.07
N ASP A 2 -1.19 -0.48 13.40
CA ASP A 2 -0.67 -1.37 12.37
C ASP A 2 -0.56 -0.62 11.05
N ILE A 3 0.68 -0.36 10.65
CA ILE A 3 1.01 0.26 9.37
C ILE A 3 0.31 -0.46 8.21
N ASN A 4 0.23 -1.78 8.28
CA ASN A 4 -0.43 -2.61 7.29
C ASN A 4 -1.90 -2.26 7.14
N GLU A 5 -2.60 -2.01 8.25
CA GLU A 5 -4.03 -1.69 8.26
C GLU A 5 -4.30 -0.29 7.71
N VAL A 6 -3.44 0.68 8.05
CA VAL A 6 -3.52 2.03 7.50
C VAL A 6 -3.25 2.01 5.99
N VAL A 7 -2.19 1.32 5.55
CA VAL A 7 -1.89 1.11 4.13
C VAL A 7 -3.06 0.45 3.41
N LEU A 8 -3.64 -0.62 3.99
CA LEU A 8 -4.82 -1.30 3.44
C LEU A 8 -6.02 -0.35 3.34
N LYS A 9 -6.32 0.44 4.37
CA LYS A 9 -7.41 1.42 4.35
C LYS A 9 -7.21 2.48 3.30
N THR A 10 -6.04 3.11 3.26
CA THR A 10 -5.69 4.12 2.25
C THR A 10 -5.82 3.58 0.83
N MET A 11 -5.39 2.34 0.61
CA MET A 11 -5.53 1.64 -0.67
C MET A 11 -6.95 1.14 -0.95
N THR A 12 -7.79 0.97 0.08
CA THR A 12 -9.21 0.60 -0.05
C THR A 12 -10.06 1.81 -0.41
N GLU A 13 -9.82 2.93 0.27
CA GLU A 13 -10.46 4.21 -0.05
C GLU A 13 -10.00 4.73 -1.41
N SER A 14 -8.74 4.46 -1.77
CA SER A 14 -8.23 4.75 -3.09
C SER A 14 -8.58 3.62 -4.05
N ASN A 15 -9.72 3.73 -4.71
CA ASN A 15 -10.17 2.82 -5.77
C ASN A 15 -9.26 2.80 -7.03
N ASN A 16 -8.08 3.42 -6.93
CA ASN A 16 -7.08 3.56 -7.97
C ASN A 16 -5.74 3.01 -7.47
N PRO A 17 -4.90 2.44 -8.35
CA PRO A 17 -3.55 2.06 -7.98
C PRO A 17 -2.80 3.29 -7.45
N LEU A 18 -2.23 3.17 -6.26
CA LEU A 18 -1.45 4.22 -5.62
C LEU A 18 0.04 3.90 -5.66
N LYS A 19 0.88 4.92 -5.67
CA LYS A 19 2.34 4.74 -5.54
C LYS A 19 2.72 4.60 -4.07
N ALA A 20 3.83 3.92 -3.78
CA ALA A 20 4.37 3.85 -2.41
C ALA A 20 4.59 5.23 -1.77
N GLY A 21 4.93 6.25 -2.58
CA GLY A 21 5.04 7.64 -2.12
C GLY A 21 3.68 8.25 -1.73
N GLU A 22 2.65 8.05 -2.55
CA GLU A 22 1.29 8.53 -2.27
C GLU A 22 0.71 7.82 -1.04
N ILE A 23 0.93 6.50 -0.92
CA ILE A 23 0.51 5.72 0.25
C ILE A 23 1.20 6.25 1.50
N ALA A 24 2.50 6.56 1.45
CA ALA A 24 3.24 7.13 2.57
C ALA A 24 2.69 8.50 2.99
N GLU A 25 2.36 9.39 2.04
CA GLU A 25 1.76 10.69 2.34
C GLU A 25 0.33 10.56 2.89
N LEU A 26 -0.53 9.80 2.22
CA LEU A 26 -1.94 9.63 2.60
C LEU A 26 -2.09 8.88 3.92
N ALA A 27 -1.27 7.85 4.14
CA ALA A 27 -1.27 7.08 5.38
C ALA A 27 -0.49 7.77 6.51
N GLY A 28 0.28 8.83 6.19
CA GLY A 28 1.14 9.53 7.16
C GLY A 28 2.25 8.66 7.72
N ILE A 29 2.78 7.72 6.93
CA ILE A 29 3.76 6.73 7.37
C ILE A 29 5.08 6.93 6.61
N ASP A 30 6.18 6.64 7.29
CA ASP A 30 7.51 6.65 6.70
C ASP A 30 7.60 5.75 5.45
N LYS A 31 8.28 6.22 4.39
CA LYS A 31 8.48 5.44 3.15
C LYS A 31 9.09 4.07 3.40
N LYS A 32 9.96 3.93 4.42
CA LYS A 32 10.55 2.65 4.82
C LYS A 32 9.51 1.66 5.33
N GLU A 33 8.58 2.13 6.14
CA GLU A 33 7.52 1.32 6.73
C GLU A 33 6.49 0.93 5.66
N VAL A 34 6.15 1.86 4.77
CA VAL A 34 5.30 1.56 3.61
C VAL A 34 5.94 0.54 2.68
N ASP A 35 7.23 0.64 2.36
CA ASP A 35 7.93 -0.35 1.53
C ASP A 35 7.90 -1.74 2.16
N LYS A 36 8.16 -1.83 3.48
CA LYS A 36 8.03 -3.08 4.25
C LYS A 36 6.61 -3.63 4.21
N ALA A 37 5.62 -2.81 4.52
CA ALA A 37 4.22 -3.22 4.56
C ALA A 37 3.74 -3.69 3.19
N ILE A 38 4.03 -2.94 2.12
CA ILE A 38 3.74 -3.34 0.74
C ILE A 38 4.44 -4.64 0.38
N LYS A 39 5.70 -4.86 0.80
CA LYS A 39 6.40 -6.15 0.59
C LYS A 39 5.70 -7.31 1.29
N VAL A 40 5.28 -7.12 2.54
CA VAL A 40 4.57 -8.14 3.32
C VAL A 40 3.21 -8.42 2.69
N LEU A 41 2.41 -7.39 2.43
CA LEU A 41 1.09 -7.49 1.83
C LEU A 41 1.11 -8.06 0.41
N LYS A 42 2.17 -7.75 -0.36
CA LYS A 42 2.41 -8.35 -1.69
C LYS A 42 2.80 -9.82 -1.57
N ASN A 43 3.60 -10.20 -0.59
CA ASN A 43 3.92 -11.61 -0.31
C ASN A 43 2.70 -12.40 0.16
N GLU A 44 1.83 -11.80 0.98
CA GLU A 44 0.54 -12.37 1.38
C GLU A 44 -0.48 -12.41 0.23
N GLY A 45 -0.19 -11.76 -0.92
CA GLY A 45 -1.09 -11.70 -2.05
C GLY A 45 -2.30 -10.77 -1.86
N LYS A 46 -2.30 -9.95 -0.81
CA LYS A 46 -3.34 -8.94 -0.53
C LYS A 46 -3.22 -7.72 -1.43
N VAL A 47 -2.02 -7.46 -1.97
CA VAL A 47 -1.74 -6.28 -2.82
C VAL A 47 -1.12 -6.74 -4.14
N ILE A 48 -1.64 -6.22 -5.24
CA ILE A 48 -1.14 -6.43 -6.60
C ILE A 48 -0.56 -5.14 -7.17
N SER A 49 0.37 -5.29 -8.12
CA SER A 49 1.01 -4.17 -8.80
C SER A 49 0.65 -4.21 -10.28
N PRO A 50 -0.46 -3.57 -10.69
CA PRO A 50 -0.92 -3.60 -12.09
C PRO A 50 -0.02 -2.77 -13.01
N LYS A 51 0.74 -1.82 -12.46
CA LYS A 51 1.65 -0.95 -13.19
C LYS A 51 2.91 -0.71 -12.34
N VAL A 52 4.04 -0.43 -12.98
CA VAL A 52 5.32 -0.25 -12.28
C VAL A 52 5.21 0.90 -11.26
N CYS A 53 5.65 0.66 -10.02
CA CYS A 53 5.49 1.57 -8.88
C CYS A 53 4.04 1.85 -8.43
N TYR A 54 3.05 1.12 -8.93
CA TYR A 54 1.66 1.22 -8.47
C TYR A 54 1.25 -0.01 -7.71
N TYR A 55 0.53 0.17 -6.61
CA TYR A 55 0.05 -0.89 -5.74
C TYR A 55 -1.44 -0.67 -5.53
N THR A 56 -2.21 -1.76 -5.60
CA THR A 56 -3.65 -1.77 -5.30
C THR A 56 -3.96 -3.05 -4.55
N ILE A 57 -5.00 -3.03 -3.72
CA ILE A 57 -5.51 -4.25 -3.12
C ILE A 57 -5.96 -5.22 -4.21
N LYS A 58 -5.61 -6.49 -4.00
CA LYS A 58 -6.13 -7.61 -4.79
C LYS A 58 -7.54 -7.87 -4.28
N GLN A 59 -8.53 -7.37 -5.02
CA GLN A 59 -9.92 -7.76 -4.79
C GLN A 59 -10.14 -9.21 -5.22
#